data_AF-A0A2V8TVE9-F1
#
_entry.id   AF-A0A2V8TVE9-F1
#
_cell.length_a   1.000
_cell.length_b   1.000
_cell.length_c   1.000
_cell.angle_alpha   90.00
_cell.angle_beta   90.00
_cell.angle_gamma   90.00
#
_symmetry.space_group_name_H-M   'P 1'
#
loop_
_entity.id
_entity.type
_entity.pdbx_description
1 polymer ?
#
loop_
_entity_poly.entity_id
_entity_poly.type
_entity_poly.pdbx_seq_one_letter_code
_entity_poly.pdbx_strand_id
1 'polypeptide(L)'
;MIEILNDAAKPVEERSGAAVGLNSIADRNEVRRGIEALYALGGQARAKALEAMWRSLWEPYAKYFPPHLDDPDLEILRQAIRGVGYFRMTGYVDKVAGFFDREGEQADLRQDALFAYALAMPGETTRGRARGMLRKINSLAGLTTSEAELVMFALDERLRLLGLDPVFSAEAAPEPEPEERPAPARKIGRNDPCPCGSGKKFKKCCGQ
;
A
#
# COMPACT_ATOMS: atom_id res chain seq x y z
N MET A 1 26.78 9.76 -12.72
CA MET A 1 25.75 8.82 -12.24
C MET A 1 25.38 7.78 -13.29
N ILE A 2 24.91 8.15 -14.49
CA ILE A 2 24.56 7.17 -15.54
C ILE A 2 25.77 6.35 -15.99
N GLU A 3 26.92 7.00 -16.17
CA GLU A 3 28.19 6.32 -16.49
C GLU A 3 28.57 5.31 -15.40
N ILE A 4 28.52 5.72 -14.12
CA ILE A 4 28.78 4.86 -12.97
C ILE A 4 27.87 3.63 -12.99
N LEU A 5 26.56 3.82 -13.15
CA LEU A 5 25.57 2.73 -13.17
C LEU A 5 25.89 1.67 -14.25
N ASN A 6 26.31 2.14 -15.43
CA ASN A 6 26.57 1.31 -16.60
C ASN A 6 28.01 0.78 -16.70
N ASP A 7 28.92 1.22 -15.84
CA ASP A 7 30.29 0.74 -15.80
C ASP A 7 30.38 -0.56 -14.98
N ALA A 8 30.48 -1.70 -15.67
CA ALA A 8 30.58 -3.01 -15.06
C ALA A 8 31.88 -3.24 -14.26
N ALA A 9 32.91 -2.41 -14.46
CA ALA A 9 34.14 -2.47 -13.67
C ALA A 9 33.98 -1.81 -12.29
N LYS A 10 32.93 -1.00 -12.08
CA LYS A 10 32.66 -0.39 -10.78
C LYS A 10 32.07 -1.39 -9.78
N PRO A 11 32.36 -1.24 -8.47
CA PRO A 11 31.75 -2.03 -7.42
C PRO A 11 30.22 -1.99 -7.47
N VAL A 12 29.58 -3.09 -7.07
CA VAL A 12 28.13 -3.22 -7.04
C VAL A 12 27.50 -2.13 -6.19
N GLU A 13 28.14 -1.76 -5.08
CA GLU A 13 27.69 -0.74 -4.14
C GLU A 13 27.63 0.65 -4.81
N GLU A 14 28.66 1.00 -5.58
CA GLU A 14 28.73 2.29 -6.29
C GLU A 14 27.64 2.37 -7.38
N ARG A 15 27.48 1.29 -8.14
CA ARG A 15 26.44 1.17 -9.18
C ARG A 15 25.04 1.17 -8.57
N SER A 16 24.86 0.53 -7.42
CA SER A 16 23.59 0.49 -6.69
C SER A 16 23.20 1.87 -6.17
N GLY A 17 24.15 2.62 -5.62
CA GLY A 17 23.93 4.03 -5.25
C GLY A 17 23.53 4.88 -6.45
N ALA A 18 24.16 4.64 -7.61
CA ALA A 18 23.78 5.29 -8.86
C ALA A 18 22.36 4.93 -9.32
N ALA A 19 21.98 3.64 -9.23
CA ALA A 19 20.64 3.18 -9.61
C ALA A 19 19.54 3.86 -8.79
N VAL A 20 19.68 3.89 -7.46
CA VAL A 20 18.70 4.50 -6.55
C VAL A 20 18.59 6.01 -6.79
N GLY A 21 19.72 6.70 -7.01
CA GLY A 21 19.75 8.14 -7.26
C GLY A 21 19.19 8.57 -8.62
N LEU A 22 19.04 7.63 -9.56
CA LEU A 22 18.51 7.88 -10.91
C LEU A 22 17.03 7.50 -11.06
N ASN A 23 16.34 7.18 -9.96
CA ASN A 23 14.95 6.71 -9.96
C ASN A 23 13.97 7.63 -10.71
N SER A 24 14.13 8.95 -10.62
CA SER A 24 13.26 9.95 -11.25
C SER A 24 13.35 10.00 -12.77
N ILE A 25 14.38 9.37 -13.35
CA ILE A 25 14.61 9.28 -14.80
C ILE A 25 14.80 7.82 -15.25
N ALA A 26 14.19 6.88 -14.52
CA ALA A 26 14.32 5.46 -14.81
C ALA A 26 13.67 5.01 -16.13
N ASP A 27 12.82 5.85 -16.72
CA ASP A 27 12.23 5.68 -18.05
C ASP A 27 13.26 5.81 -19.18
N ARG A 28 14.41 6.45 -18.92
CA ARG A 28 15.49 6.55 -19.90
C ARG A 28 16.13 5.19 -20.15
N ASN A 29 16.30 4.86 -21.44
CA ASN A 29 16.86 3.58 -21.88
C ASN A 29 18.22 3.23 -21.25
N GLU A 30 19.10 4.22 -21.07
CA GLU A 30 20.41 4.06 -20.45
C GLU A 30 20.37 3.80 -18.95
N VAL A 31 19.38 4.35 -18.25
CA VAL A 31 19.17 4.09 -16.82
C VAL A 31 18.54 2.71 -16.65
N ARG A 32 17.50 2.41 -17.43
CA ARG A 32 16.83 1.10 -17.43
C ARG A 32 17.80 -0.05 -17.64
N ARG A 33 18.61 0.01 -18.70
CA ARG A 33 19.59 -1.05 -18.99
C ARG A 33 20.53 -1.29 -17.81
N GLY A 34 20.97 -0.23 -17.15
CA GLY A 34 21.82 -0.32 -15.97
C GLY A 34 21.13 -0.97 -14.77
N ILE A 35 19.88 -0.58 -14.47
CA ILE A 35 19.07 -1.16 -13.40
C ILE A 35 18.78 -2.64 -13.68
N GLU A 36 18.39 -2.99 -14.91
CA GLU A 36 18.11 -4.38 -15.32
C GLU A 36 19.39 -5.23 -15.31
N ALA A 37 20.55 -4.65 -15.64
CA ALA A 37 21.83 -5.33 -15.50
C ALA A 37 22.18 -5.63 -14.03
N LEU A 38 21.91 -4.71 -13.09
CA LEU A 38 22.08 -4.98 -11.65
C LEU A 38 21.12 -6.07 -11.15
N TYR A 39 19.86 -6.03 -11.60
CA TYR A 39 18.87 -7.06 -11.29
C TYR A 39 19.33 -8.47 -11.71
N ALA A 40 19.97 -8.57 -12.87
CA ALA A 40 20.48 -9.83 -13.41
C ALA A 40 21.62 -10.43 -12.56
N LEU A 41 22.41 -9.61 -11.85
CA LEU A 41 23.55 -10.09 -11.04
C LEU A 41 23.13 -10.91 -9.81
N GLY A 42 21.94 -10.68 -9.26
CA GLY A 42 21.48 -11.40 -8.07
C GLY A 42 21.99 -10.84 -6.74
N GLY A 43 21.64 -11.54 -5.64
CA GLY A 43 21.97 -11.17 -4.27
C GLY A 43 21.66 -9.70 -3.96
N GLN A 44 22.62 -9.03 -3.32
CA GLN A 44 22.51 -7.62 -2.95
C GLN A 44 22.29 -6.68 -4.15
N ALA A 45 22.90 -6.98 -5.32
CA ALA A 45 22.69 -6.18 -6.53
C ALA A 45 21.23 -6.22 -6.99
N ARG A 46 20.58 -7.38 -6.91
CA ARG A 46 19.16 -7.54 -7.26
C ARG A 46 18.26 -6.81 -6.29
N ALA A 47 18.51 -6.91 -4.99
CA ALA A 47 17.73 -6.16 -4.02
C ALA A 47 17.83 -4.65 -4.27
N LYS A 48 19.03 -4.12 -4.53
CA LYS A 48 19.22 -2.71 -4.87
C LYS A 48 18.59 -2.29 -6.21
N ALA A 49 18.56 -3.19 -7.18
CA ALA A 49 17.82 -2.95 -8.42
C ALA A 49 16.31 -2.87 -8.16
N LEU A 50 15.73 -3.81 -7.40
CA LEU A 50 14.32 -3.77 -7.00
C LEU A 50 13.99 -2.50 -6.21
N GLU A 51 14.90 -2.07 -5.33
CA GLU A 51 14.79 -0.80 -4.61
C GLU A 51 14.69 0.40 -5.56
N ALA A 52 15.60 0.50 -6.52
CA ALA A 52 15.56 1.55 -7.54
C ALA A 52 14.28 1.47 -8.38
N MET A 53 13.83 0.26 -8.72
CA MET A 53 12.63 0.02 -9.51
C MET A 53 11.36 0.54 -8.83
N TRP A 54 11.08 0.20 -7.57
CA TRP A 54 9.85 0.67 -6.92
C TRP A 54 9.91 2.15 -6.56
N ARG A 55 11.11 2.70 -6.27
CA ARG A 55 11.28 4.14 -6.05
C ARG A 55 11.04 4.97 -7.30
N SER A 56 11.19 4.39 -8.48
CA SER A 56 10.96 5.11 -9.74
C SER A 56 9.49 5.26 -10.10
N LEU A 57 8.62 4.38 -9.57
CA LEU A 57 7.22 4.25 -9.97
C LEU A 57 7.02 4.11 -11.49
N TRP A 58 8.05 3.66 -12.22
CA TRP A 58 7.95 3.41 -13.65
C TRP A 58 7.20 2.09 -13.88
N GLU A 59 5.95 2.20 -14.33
CA GLU A 59 4.97 1.11 -14.41
C GLU A 59 5.50 -0.22 -14.99
N PRO A 60 6.33 -0.24 -16.06
CA PRO A 60 6.87 -1.51 -16.59
C PRO A 60 7.71 -2.33 -15.59
N TYR A 61 8.20 -1.73 -14.51
CA TYR A 61 8.91 -2.46 -13.47
C TYR A 61 8.01 -3.27 -12.54
N ALA A 62 6.71 -3.00 -12.49
CA ALA A 62 5.75 -3.72 -11.66
C ALA A 62 5.91 -5.25 -11.78
N LYS A 63 6.17 -5.78 -12.98
CA LYS A 63 6.33 -7.22 -13.23
C LYS A 63 7.47 -7.90 -12.44
N TYR A 64 8.46 -7.15 -11.95
CA TYR A 64 9.63 -7.72 -11.29
C TYR A 64 9.37 -8.10 -9.83
N PHE A 65 8.35 -7.57 -9.16
CA PHE A 65 8.16 -7.80 -7.72
C PHE A 65 7.45 -9.12 -7.35
N PRO A 66 6.33 -9.51 -8.00
CA PRO A 66 5.61 -10.72 -7.59
C PRO A 66 6.41 -12.02 -7.55
N PRO A 67 7.35 -12.28 -8.49
CA PRO A 67 8.18 -13.49 -8.44
C PRO A 67 9.05 -13.62 -7.19
N HIS A 68 9.33 -12.52 -6.49
CA HIS A 68 10.21 -12.48 -5.32
C HIS A 68 9.47 -12.47 -3.97
N LEU A 69 8.15 -12.68 -3.95
CA LEU A 69 7.38 -12.73 -2.70
C LEU A 69 7.58 -14.02 -1.89
N ASP A 70 8.35 -14.98 -2.39
CA ASP A 70 8.80 -16.18 -1.67
C ASP A 70 10.34 -16.31 -1.71
N ASP A 71 11.07 -15.23 -2.01
CA ASP A 71 12.53 -15.27 -2.14
C ASP A 71 13.17 -15.59 -0.77
N PRO A 72 14.14 -16.53 -0.69
CA PRO A 72 14.82 -16.85 0.56
C PRO A 72 15.72 -15.72 1.05
N ASP A 73 16.17 -14.83 0.15
CA ASP A 73 16.94 -13.64 0.54
C ASP A 73 15.97 -12.57 1.09
N LEU A 74 16.09 -12.29 2.39
CA LEU A 74 15.21 -11.37 3.11
C LEU A 74 15.25 -9.95 2.56
N GLU A 75 16.37 -9.51 1.99
CA GLU A 75 16.49 -8.16 1.45
C GLU A 75 15.80 -8.10 0.08
N ILE A 76 15.95 -9.12 -0.76
CA ILE A 76 15.16 -9.23 -2.01
C ILE A 76 13.66 -9.28 -1.69
N LEU A 77 13.27 -10.11 -0.72
CA LEU A 77 11.89 -10.25 -0.27
C LEU A 77 11.32 -8.92 0.27
N ARG A 78 12.09 -8.18 1.07
CA ARG A 78 11.71 -6.85 1.57
C ARG A 78 11.41 -5.89 0.43
N GLN A 79 12.28 -5.83 -0.58
CA GLN A 79 12.08 -4.96 -1.74
C GLN A 79 10.89 -5.42 -2.61
N ALA A 80 10.62 -6.73 -2.68
CA ALA A 80 9.43 -7.28 -3.34
C ALA A 80 8.14 -6.83 -2.65
N ILE A 81 8.06 -6.93 -1.31
CA ILE A 81 6.93 -6.48 -0.50
C ILE A 81 6.69 -4.98 -0.72
N ARG A 82 7.74 -4.14 -0.65
CA ARG A 82 7.62 -2.70 -0.91
C ARG A 82 7.12 -2.40 -2.31
N GLY A 83 7.66 -3.08 -3.32
CA GLY A 83 7.23 -2.88 -4.71
C GLY A 83 5.76 -3.22 -4.94
N VAL A 84 5.27 -4.32 -4.37
CA VAL A 84 3.83 -4.66 -4.38
C VAL A 84 2.99 -3.53 -3.80
N GLY A 85 3.45 -2.92 -2.70
CA GLY A 85 2.82 -1.76 -2.08
C GLY A 85 2.76 -0.56 -3.01
N TYR A 86 3.91 -0.09 -3.48
CA TYR A 86 4.03 1.14 -4.29
C TYR A 86 3.32 1.05 -5.64
N PHE A 87 3.36 -0.11 -6.30
CA PHE A 87 2.59 -0.37 -7.53
C PHE A 87 1.14 -0.77 -7.27
N ARG A 88 0.67 -0.69 -6.02
CA ARG A 88 -0.73 -0.94 -5.60
C ARG A 88 -1.29 -2.25 -6.13
N MET A 89 -0.50 -3.32 -6.07
CA MET A 89 -0.89 -4.60 -6.65
C MET A 89 -1.88 -5.34 -5.77
N THR A 90 -3.15 -4.96 -5.87
CA THR A 90 -4.25 -5.47 -5.04
C THR A 90 -4.38 -7.00 -5.04
N GLY A 91 -3.97 -7.69 -6.12
CA GLY A 91 -4.01 -9.15 -6.21
C GLY A 91 -3.03 -9.89 -5.29
N TYR A 92 -2.08 -9.19 -4.66
CA TYR A 92 -1.08 -9.79 -3.77
C TYR A 92 -1.26 -9.38 -2.30
N VAL A 93 -2.31 -8.65 -1.95
CA VAL A 93 -2.52 -8.14 -0.58
C VAL A 93 -2.66 -9.24 0.45
N ASP A 94 -3.30 -10.37 0.12
CA ASP A 94 -3.44 -11.50 1.04
C ASP A 94 -2.08 -12.16 1.30
N LYS A 95 -1.23 -12.24 0.28
CA LYS A 95 0.14 -12.72 0.43
C LYS A 95 0.97 -11.79 1.30
N VAL A 96 0.85 -10.48 1.10
CA VAL A 96 1.51 -9.47 1.96
C VAL A 96 0.99 -9.55 3.39
N ALA A 97 -0.31 -9.71 3.61
CA ALA A 97 -0.89 -9.86 4.95
C ALA A 97 -0.36 -11.11 5.68
N GLY A 98 0.02 -12.17 4.94
CA GLY A 98 0.70 -13.34 5.48
C GLY A 98 2.07 -13.08 6.10
N PHE A 99 2.61 -11.86 6.00
CA PHE A 99 3.84 -11.43 6.68
C PHE A 99 3.61 -10.73 8.01
N PHE A 100 2.35 -10.50 8.41
CA PHE A 100 2.06 -9.87 9.70
C PHE A 100 2.51 -10.76 10.86
N ASP A 101 2.25 -12.05 10.78
CA ASP A 101 2.43 -12.97 11.91
C ASP A 101 3.60 -13.95 11.68
N ARG A 102 4.58 -13.57 10.86
CA ARG A 102 5.78 -14.39 10.63
C ARG A 102 6.70 -14.35 11.84
N GLU A 103 7.30 -15.49 12.14
CA GLU A 103 8.27 -15.67 13.21
C GLU A 103 9.70 -15.86 12.63
N GLY A 104 10.70 -15.82 13.51
CA GLY A 104 12.11 -15.99 13.13
C GLY A 104 12.64 -14.79 12.35
N GLU A 105 13.53 -15.03 11.38
CA GLU A 105 14.19 -13.96 10.62
C GLU A 105 13.22 -13.12 9.77
N GLN A 106 12.05 -13.68 9.41
CA GLN A 106 11.02 -12.96 8.65
C GLN A 106 10.16 -12.02 9.52
N ALA A 107 10.27 -12.07 10.86
CA ALA A 107 9.54 -11.15 11.74
C ALA A 107 9.90 -9.67 11.44
N ASP A 108 11.12 -9.42 10.98
CA ASP A 108 11.62 -8.09 10.60
C ASP A 108 10.96 -7.51 9.33
N LEU A 109 10.12 -8.30 8.64
CA LEU A 109 9.35 -7.86 7.48
C LEU A 109 7.95 -7.35 7.84
N ARG A 110 7.50 -7.51 9.09
CA ARG A 110 6.15 -7.13 9.51
C ARG A 110 5.83 -5.66 9.21
N GLN A 111 6.76 -4.75 9.50
CA GLN A 111 6.57 -3.33 9.23
C GLN A 111 6.50 -3.00 7.73
N ASP A 112 7.36 -3.63 6.90
CA ASP A 112 7.28 -3.48 5.44
C ASP A 112 5.97 -4.02 4.89
N ALA A 113 5.49 -5.14 5.43
CA ALA A 113 4.23 -5.74 5.05
C ALA A 113 3.05 -4.83 5.41
N LEU A 114 3.02 -4.28 6.63
CA LEU A 114 1.98 -3.34 7.06
C LEU A 114 1.94 -2.10 6.17
N PHE A 115 3.11 -1.54 5.87
CA PHE A 115 3.25 -0.40 4.98
C PHE A 115 2.75 -0.73 3.56
N ALA A 116 3.24 -1.83 2.97
CA ALA A 116 2.85 -2.26 1.63
C ALA A 116 1.36 -2.60 1.54
N TYR A 117 0.81 -3.26 2.56
CA TYR A 117 -0.61 -3.57 2.63
C TYR A 117 -1.46 -2.30 2.69
N ALA A 118 -1.06 -1.28 3.45
CA ALA A 118 -1.76 -0.01 3.47
C ALA A 118 -1.80 0.65 2.08
N LEU A 119 -0.69 0.63 1.34
CA LEU A 119 -0.62 1.15 -0.03
C LEU A 119 -1.47 0.34 -1.03
N ALA A 120 -1.43 -0.99 -0.95
CA ALA A 120 -2.06 -1.89 -1.90
C ALA A 120 -3.47 -2.36 -1.54
N MET A 121 -3.99 -2.06 -0.33
CA MET A 121 -5.33 -2.52 0.12
C MET A 121 -6.40 -2.21 -0.95
N PRO A 122 -7.29 -3.17 -1.29
CA PRO A 122 -8.33 -2.96 -2.29
C PRO A 122 -9.34 -1.90 -1.84
N GLY A 123 -9.87 -1.17 -2.81
CA GLY A 123 -10.90 -0.16 -2.59
C GLY A 123 -10.46 1.23 -3.05
N GLU A 124 -11.47 2.08 -3.24
CA GLU A 124 -11.30 3.48 -3.62
C GLU A 124 -10.55 4.24 -2.51
N THR A 125 -9.54 5.01 -2.90
CA THR A 125 -8.75 5.82 -1.98
C THR A 125 -9.26 7.26 -2.01
N THR A 126 -9.79 7.70 -0.88
CA THR A 126 -10.23 9.07 -0.65
C THR A 126 -9.87 9.49 0.77
N ARG A 127 -9.75 10.81 1.02
CA ARG A 127 -9.46 11.35 2.37
C ARG A 127 -10.42 10.80 3.42
N GLY A 128 -11.74 10.88 3.15
CA GLY A 128 -12.77 10.39 4.09
C GLY A 128 -12.77 8.89 4.37
N ARG A 129 -12.06 8.07 3.56
CA ARG A 129 -11.91 6.63 3.81
C ARG A 129 -10.64 6.27 4.57
N ALA A 130 -9.64 7.15 4.64
CA ALA A 130 -8.33 6.85 5.21
C ALA A 130 -8.41 6.32 6.67
N ARG A 131 -9.19 6.97 7.55
CA ARG A 131 -9.38 6.47 8.92
C ARG A 131 -10.12 5.13 8.99
N GLY A 132 -11.03 4.87 8.05
CA GLY A 132 -11.69 3.57 7.92
C GLY A 132 -10.71 2.46 7.53
N MET A 133 -9.78 2.76 6.64
CA MET A 133 -8.69 1.86 6.25
C MET A 133 -7.78 1.57 7.44
N LEU A 134 -7.36 2.60 8.20
CA LEU A 134 -6.57 2.42 9.42
C LEU A 134 -7.28 1.48 10.41
N ARG A 135 -8.57 1.70 10.69
CA ARG A 135 -9.35 0.82 11.57
C ARG A 135 -9.40 -0.62 11.06
N LYS A 136 -9.55 -0.82 9.75
CA LYS A 136 -9.56 -2.15 9.13
C LYS A 136 -8.21 -2.85 9.28
N ILE A 137 -7.10 -2.14 9.05
CA ILE A 137 -5.74 -2.68 9.23
C ILE A 137 -5.51 -3.03 10.70
N ASN A 138 -5.91 -2.15 11.62
CA ASN A 138 -5.81 -2.42 13.06
C ASN A 138 -6.60 -3.65 13.50
N SER A 139 -7.82 -3.79 13.01
CA SER A 139 -8.64 -4.98 13.30
C SER A 139 -8.04 -6.27 12.75
N LEU A 140 -7.24 -6.19 11.69
CA LEU A 140 -6.63 -7.35 11.04
C LEU A 140 -5.31 -7.76 11.71
N ALA A 141 -4.46 -6.79 12.05
CA ALA A 141 -3.09 -7.04 12.46
C ALA A 141 -2.81 -6.79 13.96
N GLY A 142 -3.74 -6.19 14.70
CA GLY A 142 -3.55 -5.83 16.11
C GLY A 142 -2.35 -4.90 16.31
N LEU A 143 -2.42 -3.68 15.77
CA LEU A 143 -1.25 -2.80 15.66
C LEU A 143 -0.80 -2.32 17.05
N THR A 144 0.51 -2.29 17.23
CA THR A 144 1.15 -1.48 18.27
C THR A 144 1.03 0.01 17.94
N THR A 145 1.36 0.88 18.90
CA THR A 145 1.34 2.33 18.68
C THR A 145 2.24 2.77 17.53
N SER A 146 3.48 2.27 17.47
CA SER A 146 4.43 2.62 16.41
C SER A 146 4.00 2.06 15.04
N GLU A 147 3.37 0.89 15.01
CA GLU A 147 2.79 0.34 13.78
C GLU A 147 1.58 1.13 13.30
N ALA A 148 0.74 1.62 14.22
CA ALA A 148 -0.36 2.49 13.88
C ALA A 148 0.14 3.80 13.25
N GLU A 149 1.20 4.40 13.79
CA GLU A 149 1.87 5.58 13.21
C GLU A 149 2.46 5.27 11.82
N LEU A 150 3.12 4.13 11.65
CA LEU A 150 3.64 3.68 10.37
C LEU A 150 2.51 3.51 9.33
N VAL A 151 1.40 2.88 9.72
CA VAL A 151 0.25 2.70 8.83
C VAL A 151 -0.42 4.03 8.51
N MET A 152 -0.51 4.95 9.47
CA MET A 152 -0.99 6.32 9.22
C MET A 152 -0.13 7.03 8.17
N PHE A 153 1.20 6.95 8.32
CA PHE A 153 2.15 7.48 7.34
C PHE A 153 1.98 6.82 5.96
N ALA A 154 1.81 5.50 5.91
CA ALA A 154 1.60 4.77 4.66
C ALA A 154 0.27 5.16 3.97
N LEU A 155 -0.81 5.37 4.73
CA LEU A 155 -2.08 5.81 4.18
C LEU A 155 -2.03 7.24 3.66
N ASP A 156 -1.30 8.14 4.33
CA ASP A 156 -1.01 9.48 3.82
C ASP A 156 -0.17 9.43 2.55
N GLU A 157 0.83 8.55 2.50
CA GLU A 157 1.64 8.33 1.29
C GLU A 157 0.77 7.84 0.13
N ARG A 158 -0.14 6.90 0.39
CA ARG A 158 -1.12 6.44 -0.60
C ARG A 158 -1.99 7.58 -1.14
N LEU A 159 -2.38 8.53 -0.29
CA LEU A 159 -3.13 9.72 -0.70
C LEU A 159 -2.26 10.62 -1.59
N ARG A 160 -1.01 10.89 -1.20
CA ARG A 160 -0.07 11.72 -1.97
C ARG A 160 0.23 11.14 -3.35
N LEU A 161 0.40 9.82 -3.46
CA LEU A 161 0.59 9.13 -4.74
C LEU A 161 -0.60 9.31 -5.71
N LEU A 162 -1.76 9.74 -5.21
CA LEU A 162 -2.95 10.05 -5.99
C LEU A 162 -3.23 11.55 -6.08
N GLY A 163 -2.30 12.40 -5.65
CA GLY A 163 -2.45 13.85 -5.65
C GLY A 163 -3.48 14.37 -4.64
N LEU A 164 -3.74 13.62 -3.56
CA LEU A 164 -4.66 14.01 -2.49
C LEU A 164 -3.90 14.46 -1.24
N ASP A 165 -4.48 15.40 -0.50
CA ASP A 165 -3.94 15.87 0.78
C ASP A 165 -3.93 14.76 1.85
N PRO A 166 -2.91 14.73 2.72
CA PRO A 166 -2.85 13.80 3.85
C PRO A 166 -3.99 14.03 4.86
N VAL A 167 -4.25 13.02 5.68
CA VAL A 167 -5.27 13.00 6.74
C VAL A 167 -4.65 12.92 8.13
N PHE A 168 -3.51 12.25 8.28
CA PHE A 168 -2.90 11.98 9.59
C PHE A 168 -1.75 12.92 9.93
N SER A 169 -1.05 13.47 8.94
CA SER A 169 0.05 14.42 9.16
C SER A 169 -0.43 15.72 9.81
N ALA A 170 0.45 16.39 10.58
CA ALA A 170 0.16 17.68 11.21
C ALA A 170 -0.16 18.81 10.20
N GLU A 171 0.27 18.66 8.94
CA GLU A 171 -0.04 19.58 7.83
C GLU A 171 -1.42 19.34 7.21
N ALA A 172 -2.17 18.34 7.67
CA ALA A 172 -3.48 18.03 7.14
C ALA A 172 -4.42 19.23 7.34
N ALA A 173 -4.91 19.79 6.23
CA ALA A 173 -6.00 20.75 6.27
C ALA A 173 -7.20 20.12 7.02
N PRO A 174 -7.87 20.86 7.92
CA PRO A 174 -8.98 20.32 8.69
C PRO A 174 -9.97 19.68 7.73
N GLU A 175 -10.30 18.42 7.99
CA GLU A 175 -11.33 17.76 7.22
C GLU A 175 -12.63 18.57 7.35
N PRO A 176 -13.39 18.76 6.26
CA PRO A 176 -14.79 19.13 6.43
C PRO A 176 -15.41 18.07 7.34
N GLU A 177 -16.08 18.50 8.41
CA GLU A 177 -16.79 17.60 9.29
C GLU A 177 -17.59 16.62 8.44
N PRO A 178 -17.53 15.31 8.73
CA PRO A 178 -18.37 14.37 8.01
C PRO A 178 -19.80 14.86 8.17
N GLU A 179 -20.44 15.30 7.08
CA GLU A 179 -21.87 15.51 7.06
C GLU A 179 -22.46 14.24 7.67
N GLU A 180 -23.12 14.39 8.82
CA GLU A 180 -23.86 13.32 9.46
C GLU A 180 -24.86 12.84 8.42
N ARG A 181 -24.49 11.80 7.67
CA ARG A 181 -25.46 11.09 6.84
C ARG A 181 -26.47 10.60 7.87
N PRO A 182 -27.74 11.06 7.80
CA PRO A 182 -28.73 10.66 8.79
C PRO A 182 -28.67 9.14 8.84
N ALA A 183 -28.53 8.60 10.06
CA ALA A 183 -28.55 7.16 10.28
C ALA A 183 -29.68 6.59 9.42
N PRO A 184 -29.42 5.54 8.60
CA PRO A 184 -30.43 5.04 7.69
C PRO A 184 -31.69 4.83 8.50
N ALA A 185 -32.74 5.62 8.20
CA ALA A 185 -33.96 5.60 8.97
C ALA A 185 -34.35 4.13 9.09
N ARG A 186 -34.55 3.64 10.33
CA ARG A 186 -34.90 2.24 10.59
C ARG A 186 -36.00 1.87 9.60
N LYS A 187 -35.67 1.06 8.59
CA LYS A 187 -36.63 0.67 7.57
C LYS A 187 -37.69 -0.13 8.30
N ILE A 188 -38.88 0.45 8.46
CA ILE A 188 -40.02 -0.22 9.06
C ILE A 188 -40.23 -1.53 8.29
N GLY A 189 -40.21 -2.66 9.01
CA GLY A 189 -40.43 -3.96 8.40
C GLY A 189 -41.86 -4.05 7.88
N ARG A 190 -42.08 -4.70 6.73
CA ARG A 190 -43.42 -4.91 6.15
C ARG A 190 -44.44 -5.50 7.15
N ASN A 191 -43.99 -6.24 8.16
CA ASN A 191 -44.84 -6.85 9.17
C ASN A 191 -44.94 -6.08 10.50
N ASP A 192 -44.19 -4.99 10.68
CA ASP A 192 -44.19 -4.20 11.92
C ASP A 192 -45.52 -3.42 12.08
N PRO A 193 -45.90 -3.04 13.31
CA PRO A 193 -47.04 -2.16 13.54
C PRO A 193 -46.93 -0.87 12.73
N CYS A 194 -48.02 -0.47 12.08
CA CYS A 194 -48.04 0.71 11.23
C CYS A 194 -47.99 1.99 12.08
N PRO A 195 -47.07 2.93 11.79
CA PRO A 195 -46.85 4.11 12.63
C PRO A 195 -48.01 5.13 12.59
N CYS A 196 -49.01 4.94 11.72
CA CYS A 196 -50.20 5.80 11.65
C CYS A 196 -51.24 5.53 12.76
N GLY A 197 -50.96 4.61 13.69
CA GLY A 197 -51.86 4.32 14.81
C GLY A 197 -53.06 3.42 14.47
N SER A 198 -53.11 2.85 13.26
CA SER A 198 -54.25 2.02 12.82
C SER A 198 -54.32 0.63 13.48
N GLY A 199 -53.30 0.23 14.23
CA GLY A 199 -53.16 -1.12 14.80
C GLY A 199 -52.87 -2.24 13.79
N LYS A 200 -52.76 -1.92 12.49
CA LYS A 200 -52.48 -2.90 11.41
C LYS A 200 -50.97 -3.03 11.14
N LYS A 201 -50.56 -4.14 10.53
CA LYS A 201 -49.18 -4.30 10.00
C LYS A 201 -48.92 -3.33 8.86
N PHE A 202 -47.69 -2.80 8.73
CA PHE A 202 -47.32 -1.78 7.75
C PHE A 202 -47.73 -2.13 6.31
N LYS A 203 -47.46 -3.36 5.85
CA LYS A 203 -47.84 -3.84 4.50
C LYS A 203 -49.34 -3.89 4.22
N LYS A 204 -50.19 -3.81 5.25
CA LYS A 204 -51.66 -3.83 5.13
C LYS A 204 -52.26 -2.43 5.37
N CYS A 205 -51.44 -1.39 5.46
CA CYS A 205 -51.86 -0.03 5.75
C CYS A 205 -51.06 0.98 4.91
N CYS A 206 -50.04 1.61 5.46
CA CYS A 206 -49.26 2.64 4.75
C CYS A 206 -48.20 2.09 3.78
N GLY A 207 -47.92 0.79 3.81
CA GLY A 207 -46.91 0.13 2.96
C GLY A 207 -47.51 -0.69 1.82
N GLN A 208 -48.60 -0.21 1.21
CA GLN A 208 -49.13 -0.79 -0.05
C GLN A 208 -48.21 -0.49 -1.22
#